data_AF-A0A834BQJ5-F1
#
_entry.id   AF-A0A834BQJ5-F1
#
_cell.length_a   1.000
_cell.length_b   1.000
_cell.length_c   1.000
_cell.angle_alpha   90.00
_cell.angle_beta   90.00
_cell.angle_gamma   90.00
#
_symmetry.space_group_name_H-M   'P 1'
#
loop_
_entity.id
_entity.type
_entity.pdbx_description
1 polymer ?
#
loop_
_entity_poly.entity_id
_entity_poly.type
_entity_poly.pdbx_seq_one_letter_code
_entity_poly.pdbx_strand_id
1 'polypeptide(L)'
;MRKAQGSWEKRILKSLNSMCTELSIPLARKRPVGEQKELLSKWNEMGTDEPDLSLFRPVYAPKDFLEKELFVELGLTTGQLGIDDATQVPPELFENEHVRIGQKVLAEQDSAAAQQYVRQGSPTALRAELWALILNISSQPEDILYYEQLKTNVIQHDLLVDSLIYKDVKLTASNDDYYFVFEDYLYQVLLCFSRDTSVLGHFAYNSASPPKSYIRGKLGIEEYAVFYPPNGVIPFHGFSMYVAPLCFLYHEPSKLYQIFREMYVRFFFRLHSISSHPSGIVSLCLLFETLLQTHLPQLFYHLREIGAQPLRISFKWMVRAFSGYLATDQLLLLWDRILGYNSLELLAVLAAAVFAFRAVNLMEVTSLAAAEAVLADLSTLKVMPLLQIFLFATVT
;
A
#
# COMPACT_ATOMS: atom_id res chain seq x y z
N MET A 1 -6.70 2.13 19.07
CA MET A 1 -6.30 0.71 18.89
C MET A 1 -6.85 -0.24 19.96
N ARG A 2 -6.44 -0.19 21.24
CA ARG A 2 -6.92 -1.15 22.27
C ARG A 2 -8.46 -1.21 22.43
N LYS A 3 -9.15 -0.08 22.30
CA LYS A 3 -10.63 -0.01 22.37
C LYS A 3 -11.31 -0.65 21.15
N ALA A 4 -10.73 -0.49 19.96
CA ALA A 4 -11.21 -1.11 18.72
C ALA A 4 -10.99 -2.63 18.75
N GLN A 5 -9.79 -3.07 19.18
CA GLN A 5 -9.48 -4.49 19.43
C GLN A 5 -10.48 -5.14 20.38
N GLY A 6 -10.76 -4.51 21.53
CA GLY A 6 -11.73 -5.03 22.49
C GLY A 6 -13.18 -5.02 21.99
N SER A 7 -13.54 -4.14 21.05
CA SER A 7 -14.84 -4.13 20.38
C SER A 7 -14.95 -5.27 19.36
N TRP A 8 -13.88 -5.51 18.60
CA TRP A 8 -13.77 -6.59 17.63
C TRP A 8 -13.84 -7.97 18.29
N GLU A 9 -13.07 -8.21 19.35
CA GLU A 9 -13.11 -9.46 20.12
C GLU A 9 -14.52 -9.77 20.65
N LYS A 10 -15.23 -8.75 21.14
CA LYS A 10 -16.64 -8.88 21.57
C LYS A 10 -17.57 -9.25 20.41
N ARG A 11 -17.36 -8.70 19.21
CA ARG A 11 -18.13 -9.04 18.01
C ARG A 11 -17.89 -10.49 17.59
N ILE A 12 -16.64 -10.95 17.58
CA ILE A 12 -16.28 -12.35 17.30
C ILE A 12 -16.97 -13.30 18.28
N LEU A 13 -16.83 -13.03 19.58
CA LEU A 13 -17.46 -13.85 20.62
C LEU A 13 -18.98 -13.89 20.47
N LYS A 14 -19.61 -12.76 20.13
CA LYS A 14 -21.06 -12.70 19.90
C LYS A 14 -21.47 -13.54 18.67
N SER A 15 -20.72 -13.44 17.58
CA SER A 15 -20.98 -14.19 16.34
C SER A 15 -20.86 -15.71 16.57
N LEU A 16 -19.79 -16.13 17.24
CA LEU A 16 -19.55 -17.54 17.59
C LEU A 16 -20.67 -18.11 18.48
N ASN A 17 -21.04 -17.38 19.55
CA ASN A 17 -22.13 -17.79 20.43
C ASN A 17 -23.49 -17.83 19.72
N SER A 18 -23.75 -16.87 18.82
CA SER A 18 -24.97 -16.86 18.02
C SER A 18 -25.04 -18.06 17.08
N MET A 19 -23.92 -18.43 16.45
CA MET A 19 -23.85 -19.58 15.55
C MET A 19 -24.01 -20.91 16.31
N CYS A 20 -23.39 -21.04 17.48
CA CYS A 20 -23.61 -22.19 18.38
C CYS A 20 -25.08 -22.35 18.74
N THR A 21 -25.77 -21.24 19.02
CA THR A 21 -27.19 -21.24 19.37
C THR A 21 -28.06 -21.62 18.17
N GLU A 22 -27.80 -21.05 16.99
CA GLU A 22 -28.58 -21.28 15.78
C GLU A 22 -28.43 -22.71 15.24
N LEU A 23 -27.21 -23.25 15.26
CA LEU A 23 -26.93 -24.62 14.80
C LEU A 23 -27.14 -25.67 15.88
N SER A 24 -27.47 -25.29 17.11
CA SER A 24 -27.54 -26.17 18.28
C SER A 24 -26.25 -26.98 18.53
N ILE A 25 -25.10 -26.38 18.23
CA ILE A 25 -23.77 -26.99 18.41
C ILE A 25 -23.09 -26.37 19.63
N PRO A 26 -22.68 -27.15 20.64
CA PRO A 26 -21.97 -26.63 21.79
C PRO A 26 -20.58 -26.12 21.40
N LEU A 27 -20.12 -25.03 22.03
CA LEU A 27 -18.76 -24.49 21.83
C LEU A 27 -17.66 -25.56 22.01
N ALA A 28 -17.89 -26.48 22.94
CA ALA A 28 -17.04 -27.64 23.14
C ALA A 28 -17.88 -28.84 23.56
N ARG A 29 -17.61 -29.99 22.95
CA ARG A 29 -18.05 -31.30 23.44
C ARG A 29 -16.90 -32.29 23.33
N LYS A 30 -16.88 -33.27 24.23
CA LYS A 30 -16.00 -34.42 24.07
C LYS A 30 -16.51 -35.25 22.89
N ARG A 31 -15.65 -35.51 21.90
CA ARG A 31 -16.00 -36.38 20.76
C ARG A 31 -16.36 -37.79 21.27
N PRO A 32 -17.45 -38.42 20.80
CA PRO A 32 -17.72 -39.84 21.05
C PRO A 32 -16.57 -40.74 20.62
N VAL A 33 -16.45 -41.92 21.25
CA VAL A 33 -15.34 -42.85 20.99
C VAL A 33 -15.30 -43.32 19.52
N GLY A 34 -16.46 -43.41 18.85
CA GLY A 34 -16.54 -43.72 17.42
C GLY A 34 -15.88 -42.66 16.54
N GLU A 35 -16.28 -41.39 16.70
CA GLU A 35 -15.68 -40.25 15.98
C GLU A 35 -14.16 -40.14 16.24
N GLN A 36 -13.71 -40.42 17.48
CA GLN A 36 -12.29 -40.44 17.80
C GLN A 36 -11.52 -41.48 16.97
N LYS A 37 -12.04 -42.72 16.89
CA LYS A 37 -11.40 -43.79 16.12
C LYS A 37 -11.38 -43.50 14.62
N GLU A 38 -12.47 -42.93 14.10
CA GLU A 38 -12.56 -42.53 12.69
C GLU A 38 -11.54 -41.44 12.35
N LEU A 39 -11.50 -40.36 13.15
CA LEU A 39 -10.53 -39.27 12.98
C LEU A 39 -9.08 -39.75 13.07
N LEU A 40 -8.79 -40.70 13.97
CA LEU A 40 -7.48 -41.34 14.06
C LEU A 40 -7.13 -42.15 12.81
N SER A 41 -8.09 -42.89 12.25
CA SER A 41 -7.87 -43.70 11.04
C SER A 41 -7.67 -42.85 9.78
N LYS A 42 -8.38 -41.72 9.69
CA LYS A 42 -8.36 -40.79 8.54
C LYS A 42 -7.40 -39.62 8.72
N TRP A 43 -6.53 -39.62 9.74
CA TRP A 43 -5.71 -38.47 10.11
C TRP A 43 -4.87 -37.91 8.94
N ASN A 44 -4.32 -38.78 8.10
CA ASN A 44 -3.51 -38.39 6.94
C ASN A 44 -4.32 -38.17 5.65
N GLU A 45 -5.64 -38.40 5.69
CA GLU A 45 -6.56 -38.32 4.55
C GLU A 45 -7.71 -37.33 4.79
N MET A 46 -7.64 -36.47 5.81
CA MET A 46 -8.73 -35.55 6.18
C MET A 46 -9.14 -34.58 5.04
N GLY A 47 -8.30 -34.40 4.02
CA GLY A 47 -8.63 -33.55 2.86
C GLY A 47 -9.57 -34.19 1.83
N THR A 48 -9.89 -35.48 1.95
CA THR A 48 -10.85 -36.16 1.06
C THR A 48 -12.27 -36.23 1.63
N ASP A 49 -12.43 -35.86 2.90
CA ASP A 49 -13.70 -35.84 3.63
C ASP A 49 -14.15 -34.37 3.74
N GLU A 50 -14.98 -33.90 2.80
CA GLU A 50 -15.52 -32.54 2.81
C GLU A 50 -16.83 -32.52 3.61
N PRO A 51 -16.85 -31.97 4.85
CA PRO A 51 -18.10 -31.83 5.58
C PRO A 51 -19.01 -30.83 4.87
N ASP A 52 -20.33 -31.04 4.99
CA ASP A 52 -21.30 -30.03 4.58
C ASP A 52 -21.22 -28.84 5.55
N LEU A 53 -20.64 -27.75 5.04
CA LEU A 53 -20.46 -26.49 5.76
C LEU A 53 -21.46 -25.42 5.35
N SER A 54 -22.50 -25.76 4.57
CA SER A 54 -23.46 -24.80 4.01
C SER A 54 -24.16 -23.92 5.05
N LEU A 55 -24.33 -24.44 6.28
CA LEU A 55 -24.96 -23.73 7.40
C LEU A 55 -23.98 -22.93 8.26
N PHE A 56 -22.66 -23.10 8.06
CA PHE A 56 -21.64 -22.37 8.80
C PHE A 56 -21.29 -21.07 8.10
N ARG A 57 -21.82 -19.96 8.63
CA ARG A 57 -21.37 -18.63 8.21
C ARG A 57 -19.97 -18.32 8.79
N PRO A 58 -19.12 -17.57 8.07
CA PRO A 58 -17.85 -17.07 8.64
C PRO A 58 -18.09 -16.31 9.94
N VAL A 59 -17.29 -16.58 10.98
CA VAL A 59 -17.40 -15.93 12.31
C VAL A 59 -17.18 -14.42 12.20
N TYR A 60 -16.32 -14.02 11.29
CA TYR A 60 -16.10 -12.65 10.86
C TYR A 60 -16.23 -12.60 9.35
N ALA A 61 -16.83 -11.52 8.85
CA ALA A 61 -16.89 -11.22 7.44
C ALA A 61 -15.71 -10.30 7.08
N PRO A 62 -15.30 -10.29 5.82
CA PRO A 62 -14.16 -9.47 5.43
C PRO A 62 -14.37 -7.95 5.63
N LYS A 63 -15.64 -7.49 5.63
CA LYS A 63 -16.08 -6.14 6.04
C LYS A 63 -15.80 -5.79 7.51
N ASP A 64 -15.52 -6.78 8.36
CA ASP A 64 -15.16 -6.56 9.77
C ASP A 64 -13.69 -6.19 9.96
N PHE A 65 -12.86 -6.27 8.90
CA PHE A 65 -11.48 -5.81 8.88
C PHE A 65 -11.32 -4.37 8.39
N LEU A 66 -12.21 -3.91 7.51
CA LEU A 66 -12.23 -2.53 7.04
C LEU A 66 -13.25 -1.74 7.84
N GLU A 67 -12.81 -1.14 8.94
CA GLU A 67 -13.63 -0.18 9.66
C GLU A 67 -13.77 1.06 8.76
N LYS A 68 -14.91 1.23 8.06
CA LYS A 68 -15.20 2.46 7.29
C LYS A 68 -15.00 3.73 8.13
N GLU A 69 -15.15 3.60 9.45
CA GLU A 69 -14.84 4.61 10.47
C GLU A 69 -13.38 5.11 10.41
N LEU A 70 -12.42 4.29 9.97
CA LEU A 70 -11.02 4.68 9.77
C LEU A 70 -10.84 5.68 8.62
N PHE A 71 -11.76 5.69 7.65
CA PHE A 71 -11.72 6.54 6.46
C PHE A 71 -12.89 7.54 6.42
N VAL A 72 -13.41 7.94 7.58
CA VAL A 72 -14.62 8.76 7.69
C VAL A 72 -14.54 10.06 6.91
N GLU A 73 -13.35 10.65 6.79
CA GLU A 73 -13.14 11.87 6.03
C GLU A 73 -13.36 11.64 4.53
N LEU A 74 -13.22 10.43 4.00
CA LEU A 74 -13.61 10.08 2.63
C LEU A 74 -15.13 9.93 2.43
N GLY A 75 -15.96 10.21 3.44
CA GLY A 75 -17.41 10.19 3.31
C GLY A 75 -17.94 11.17 2.24
N LEU A 76 -19.08 10.84 1.63
CA LEU A 76 -19.71 11.61 0.55
C LEU A 76 -20.13 13.04 0.96
N THR A 77 -20.22 13.31 2.26
CA THR A 77 -20.62 14.61 2.84
C THR A 77 -19.44 15.49 3.21
N THR A 78 -18.21 15.00 3.03
CA THR A 78 -16.98 15.68 3.45
C THR A 78 -16.26 16.20 2.22
N GLY A 79 -15.91 17.50 2.22
CA GLY A 79 -15.19 18.12 1.11
C GLY A 79 -13.81 17.49 0.89
N GLN A 80 -13.45 17.27 -0.38
CA GLN A 80 -12.24 16.60 -0.85
C GLN A 80 -11.57 17.40 -1.97
N LEU A 81 -10.27 17.65 -1.83
CA LEU A 81 -9.44 17.98 -3.00
C LEU A 81 -9.33 16.76 -3.93
N GLY A 82 -9.44 17.01 -5.23
CA GLY A 82 -9.66 16.02 -6.28
C GLY A 82 -11.13 15.78 -6.66
N ILE A 83 -12.08 16.50 -6.02
CA ILE A 83 -13.52 16.43 -6.29
C ILE A 83 -14.11 17.84 -6.28
N ASP A 84 -14.13 18.49 -5.11
CA ASP A 84 -14.86 19.75 -4.90
C ASP A 84 -14.16 20.94 -5.58
N ASP A 85 -12.83 20.89 -5.69
CA ASP A 85 -11.99 21.80 -6.45
C ASP A 85 -12.19 21.70 -7.98
N ALA A 86 -12.76 20.60 -8.47
CA ALA A 86 -13.06 20.39 -9.89
C ALA A 86 -14.50 20.80 -10.29
N THR A 87 -15.38 21.15 -9.33
CA THR A 87 -16.78 21.48 -9.61
C THR A 87 -17.01 22.97 -9.89
N GLN A 88 -17.91 23.30 -10.82
CA GLN A 88 -18.15 24.66 -11.34
C GLN A 88 -18.96 25.59 -10.39
N VAL A 89 -19.02 25.31 -9.09
CA VAL A 89 -19.74 26.12 -8.08
C VAL A 89 -18.72 26.66 -7.08
N PRO A 90 -18.60 27.98 -6.92
CA PRO A 90 -17.30 28.66 -7.05
C PRO A 90 -16.19 27.83 -6.38
N PRO A 91 -15.40 27.06 -7.15
CA PRO A 91 -14.38 26.13 -6.62
C PRO A 91 -13.38 26.85 -5.72
N GLU A 92 -13.25 28.16 -5.92
CA GLU A 92 -12.52 29.12 -5.12
C GLU A 92 -12.89 29.10 -3.62
N LEU A 93 -14.14 28.89 -3.21
CA LEU A 93 -14.48 29.03 -1.78
C LEU A 93 -13.95 27.87 -0.93
N PHE A 94 -14.12 26.63 -1.39
CA PHE A 94 -13.58 25.47 -0.67
C PHE A 94 -12.05 25.43 -0.74
N GLU A 95 -11.49 25.57 -1.95
CA GLU A 95 -10.04 25.49 -2.13
C GLU A 95 -9.32 26.62 -1.38
N ASN A 96 -9.80 27.87 -1.45
CA ASN A 96 -9.17 28.98 -0.74
C ASN A 96 -9.26 28.82 0.78
N GLU A 97 -10.39 28.35 1.30
CA GLU A 97 -10.53 28.08 2.73
C GLU A 97 -9.61 26.94 3.16
N HIS A 98 -9.53 25.87 2.37
CA HIS A 98 -8.66 24.74 2.66
C HIS A 98 -7.19 25.17 2.64
N VAL A 99 -6.75 25.93 1.62
CA VAL A 99 -5.42 26.55 1.57
C VAL A 99 -5.13 27.39 2.80
N ARG A 100 -6.07 28.23 3.24
CA ARG A 100 -5.92 29.07 4.45
C ARG A 100 -5.72 28.22 5.70
N ILE A 101 -6.48 27.13 5.86
CA ILE A 101 -6.33 26.19 6.98
C ILE A 101 -4.97 25.50 6.89
N GLY A 102 -4.56 25.03 5.70
CA GLY A 102 -3.27 24.39 5.49
C GLY A 102 -2.09 25.29 5.85
N GLN A 103 -2.15 26.58 5.49
CA GLN A 103 -1.14 27.57 5.89
C GLN A 103 -1.05 27.72 7.42
N LYS A 104 -2.19 27.72 8.11
CA LYS A 104 -2.22 27.78 9.57
C LYS A 104 -1.58 26.53 10.20
N VAL A 105 -1.90 25.35 9.69
CA VAL A 105 -1.29 24.08 10.14
C VAL A 105 0.22 24.10 9.97
N LEU A 106 0.72 24.58 8.82
CA LEU A 106 2.15 24.75 8.59
C LEU A 106 2.78 25.78 9.55
N ALA A 107 2.10 26.89 9.82
CA ALA A 107 2.60 27.92 10.75
C ALA A 107 2.72 27.39 12.19
N GLU A 108 1.82 26.50 12.62
CA GLU A 108 1.85 25.87 13.94
C GLU A 108 2.92 24.75 14.05
N GLN A 109 3.48 24.29 12.92
CA GLN A 109 4.49 23.21 12.85
C GLN A 109 4.04 21.93 13.57
N ASP A 110 2.75 21.63 13.56
CA ASP A 110 2.17 20.43 14.17
C ASP A 110 2.03 19.29 13.13
N SER A 111 2.90 18.30 13.25
CA SER A 111 2.91 17.10 12.40
C SER A 111 1.62 16.27 12.49
N ALA A 112 1.01 16.17 13.66
CA ALA A 112 -0.23 15.41 13.85
C ALA A 112 -1.43 16.15 13.24
N ALA A 113 -1.47 17.49 13.38
CA ALA A 113 -2.47 18.31 12.71
C ALA A 113 -2.33 18.24 11.18
N ALA A 114 -1.09 18.29 10.65
CA ALA A 114 -0.82 18.11 9.23
C ALA A 114 -1.29 16.75 8.72
N GLN A 115 -1.01 15.67 9.47
CA GLN A 115 -1.48 14.33 9.13
C GLN A 115 -3.02 14.24 9.10
N GLN A 116 -3.72 14.82 10.07
CA GLN A 116 -5.18 14.88 10.06
C GLN A 116 -5.71 15.68 8.87
N TYR A 117 -5.10 16.83 8.58
CA TYR A 117 -5.52 17.75 7.52
C TYR A 117 -5.43 17.11 6.13
N VAL A 118 -4.33 16.43 5.80
CA VAL A 118 -4.14 15.86 4.44
C VAL A 118 -5.06 14.67 4.12
N ARG A 119 -5.87 14.18 5.06
CA ARG A 119 -6.93 13.18 4.78
C ARG A 119 -7.99 13.69 3.81
N GLN A 120 -8.18 15.01 3.73
CA GLN A 120 -9.02 15.69 2.74
C GLN A 120 -8.24 16.18 1.50
N GLY A 121 -6.94 15.87 1.46
CA GLY A 121 -6.02 16.21 0.39
C GLY A 121 -5.17 17.45 0.69
N SER A 122 -4.03 17.53 0.02
CA SER A 122 -3.13 18.66 0.11
C SER A 122 -3.33 19.63 -1.06
N PRO A 123 -3.43 20.94 -0.84
CA PRO A 123 -3.33 21.90 -1.94
C PRO A 123 -1.98 21.78 -2.63
N THR A 124 -1.93 21.95 -3.96
CA THR A 124 -0.70 21.77 -4.75
C THR A 124 0.45 22.63 -4.24
N ALA A 125 0.18 23.89 -3.90
CA ALA A 125 1.18 24.82 -3.39
C ALA A 125 1.75 24.44 -2.00
N LEU A 126 1.00 23.68 -1.19
CA LEU A 126 1.37 23.35 0.19
C LEU A 126 1.84 21.90 0.37
N ARG A 127 1.62 21.05 -0.64
CA ARG A 127 1.81 19.59 -0.53
C ARG A 127 3.23 19.21 -0.08
N ALA A 128 4.25 19.79 -0.70
CA ALA A 128 5.64 19.48 -0.37
C ALA A 128 5.98 19.80 1.10
N GLU A 129 5.51 20.94 1.61
CA GLU A 129 5.75 21.35 3.00
C GLU A 129 4.96 20.49 3.99
N LEU A 130 3.70 20.19 3.69
CA LEU A 130 2.84 19.34 4.54
C LEU A 130 3.42 17.92 4.67
N TRP A 131 3.87 17.34 3.56
CA TRP A 131 4.49 16.01 3.57
C TRP A 131 5.80 16.01 4.34
N ALA A 132 6.65 17.02 4.14
CA ALA A 132 7.87 17.17 4.92
C ALA A 132 7.56 17.28 6.43
N LEU A 133 6.52 18.04 6.82
CA LEU A 133 6.10 18.17 8.21
C LEU A 133 5.58 16.84 8.80
N ILE A 134 4.75 16.09 8.07
CA ILE A 134 4.25 14.77 8.49
C ILE A 134 5.41 13.76 8.64
N LEU A 135 6.38 13.83 7.73
CA LEU A 135 7.54 12.96 7.75
C LEU A 135 8.62 13.43 8.73
N ASN A 136 8.42 14.56 9.42
CA ASN A 136 9.40 15.19 10.32
C ASN A 136 10.73 15.48 9.64
N ILE A 137 10.68 15.98 8.40
CA ILE A 137 11.85 16.31 7.59
C ILE A 137 12.02 17.84 7.56
N SER A 138 13.02 18.32 8.27
CA SER A 138 13.52 19.68 8.17
C SER A 138 14.57 19.82 7.05
N SER A 139 15.05 21.04 6.80
CA SER A 139 16.16 21.28 5.86
C SER A 139 17.39 21.71 6.66
N GLN A 140 17.82 20.86 7.59
CA GLN A 140 18.94 21.20 8.47
C GLN A 140 20.28 21.01 7.74
N PRO A 141 21.32 21.77 8.08
CA PRO A 141 22.65 21.61 7.47
C PRO A 141 23.22 20.20 7.63
N GLU A 142 22.93 19.52 8.73
CA GLU A 142 23.38 18.16 9.01
C GLU A 142 22.83 17.15 8.00
N ASP A 143 21.58 17.30 7.57
CA ASP A 143 20.95 16.42 6.59
C ASP A 143 21.59 16.58 5.19
N ILE A 144 21.96 17.82 4.83
CA ILE A 144 22.65 18.12 3.57
C ILE A 144 24.06 17.50 3.60
N LEU A 145 24.79 17.67 4.70
CA LEU A 145 26.10 17.06 4.87
C LEU A 145 26.04 15.53 4.82
N TYR A 146 25.01 14.94 5.43
CA TYR A 146 24.79 13.50 5.39
C TYR A 146 24.55 13.00 3.95
N TYR A 147 23.73 13.71 3.18
CA TYR A 147 23.51 13.39 1.77
C TYR A 147 24.80 13.52 0.94
N GLU A 148 25.58 14.58 1.14
CA GLU A 148 26.87 14.75 0.43
C GLU A 148 27.89 13.66 0.80
N GLN A 149 27.86 13.15 2.03
CA GLN A 149 28.65 11.97 2.42
C GLN A 149 28.21 10.71 1.66
N LEU A 150 26.90 10.45 1.54
CA LEU A 150 26.38 9.32 0.76
C LEU A 150 26.78 9.42 -0.71
N LYS A 151 26.65 10.61 -1.30
CA LYS A 151 27.09 10.90 -2.67
C LYS A 151 28.59 10.67 -2.84
N THR A 152 29.41 11.07 -1.88
CA THR A 152 30.85 10.78 -1.87
C THR A 152 31.10 9.26 -1.87
N ASN A 153 30.33 8.50 -1.11
CA ASN A 153 30.43 7.03 -1.09
C ASN A 153 30.02 6.40 -2.44
N VAL A 154 29.02 6.95 -3.13
CA VAL A 154 28.64 6.54 -4.50
C VAL A 154 29.80 6.76 -5.47
N ILE A 155 30.45 7.93 -5.42
CA ILE A 155 31.59 8.26 -6.29
C ILE A 155 32.79 7.34 -6.03
N GLN A 156 33.04 7.00 -4.76
CA GLN A 156 34.19 6.20 -4.35
C GLN A 156 34.01 4.70 -4.57
N HIS A 157 32.77 4.19 -4.53
CA HIS A 157 32.48 2.76 -4.52
C HIS A 157 31.39 2.38 -5.51
N ASP A 158 31.79 1.63 -6.53
CA ASP A 158 30.89 0.96 -7.48
C ASP A 158 30.30 -0.31 -6.84
N LEU A 159 28.97 -0.44 -6.88
CA LEU A 159 28.25 -1.61 -6.36
C LEU A 159 27.46 -2.27 -7.49
N LEU A 160 27.34 -3.62 -7.46
CA LEU A 160 26.48 -4.35 -8.41
C LEU A 160 25.04 -3.78 -8.47
N VAL A 161 24.50 -3.33 -7.33
CA VAL A 161 23.17 -2.73 -7.28
C VAL A 161 23.04 -1.41 -8.04
N ASP A 162 24.14 -0.73 -8.36
CA ASP A 162 24.11 0.46 -9.21
C ASP A 162 23.65 0.10 -10.62
N SER A 163 24.22 -0.97 -11.16
CA SER A 163 23.81 -1.51 -12.47
C SER A 163 22.34 -1.93 -12.48
N LEU A 164 21.84 -2.46 -11.36
CA LEU A 164 20.41 -2.80 -11.21
C LEU A 164 19.54 -1.55 -11.18
N ILE A 165 19.96 -0.49 -10.48
CA ILE A 165 19.27 0.80 -10.43
C ILE A 165 19.25 1.46 -11.81
N TYR A 166 20.39 1.55 -12.49
CA TYR A 166 20.49 2.08 -13.86
C TYR A 166 19.55 1.35 -14.81
N LYS A 167 19.58 0.01 -14.78
CA LYS A 167 18.69 -0.81 -15.60
C LYS A 167 17.22 -0.57 -15.26
N ASP A 168 16.87 -0.47 -13.98
CA ASP A 168 15.49 -0.25 -13.56
C ASP A 168 14.95 1.07 -14.07
N VAL A 169 15.66 2.19 -13.83
CA VAL A 169 15.27 3.53 -14.28
C VAL A 169 15.06 3.55 -15.80
N LYS A 170 15.99 2.97 -16.57
CA LYS A 170 15.90 2.88 -18.04
C LYS A 170 14.71 2.07 -18.53
N LEU A 171 14.29 1.03 -17.80
CA LEU A 171 13.15 0.20 -18.18
C LEU A 171 11.81 0.78 -17.72
N THR A 172 11.82 1.75 -16.80
CA THR A 172 10.62 2.28 -16.15
C THR A 172 10.47 3.77 -16.46
N ALA A 173 10.97 4.65 -15.59
CA ALA A 173 10.79 6.09 -15.68
C ALA A 173 11.25 6.69 -17.02
N SER A 174 12.34 6.21 -17.62
CA SER A 174 12.82 6.72 -18.92
C SER A 174 11.87 6.42 -20.09
N ASN A 175 10.98 5.44 -19.96
CA ASN A 175 9.97 5.08 -20.97
C ASN A 175 8.56 5.56 -20.59
N ASP A 176 8.43 6.31 -19.49
CA ASP A 176 7.16 6.82 -18.99
C ASP A 176 6.93 8.25 -19.50
N ASP A 177 5.71 8.51 -19.97
CA ASP A 177 5.33 9.79 -20.59
C ASP A 177 5.47 10.99 -19.63
N TYR A 178 5.40 10.76 -18.31
CA TYR A 178 5.51 11.79 -17.29
C TYR A 178 6.89 11.86 -16.64
N TYR A 179 7.55 10.71 -16.45
CA TYR A 179 8.74 10.64 -15.61
C TYR A 179 10.08 10.66 -16.35
N PHE A 180 10.09 10.62 -17.69
CA PHE A 180 11.33 10.55 -18.48
C PHE A 180 12.32 11.70 -18.19
N VAL A 181 11.81 12.85 -17.75
CA VAL A 181 12.62 14.04 -17.41
C VAL A 181 13.38 13.93 -16.09
N PHE A 182 13.07 12.95 -15.23
CA PHE A 182 13.63 12.86 -13.87
C PHE A 182 14.76 11.85 -13.72
N GLU A 183 15.27 11.30 -14.82
CA GLU A 183 16.29 10.25 -14.79
C GLU A 183 17.47 10.57 -13.84
N ASP A 184 18.02 11.79 -13.93
CA ASP A 184 19.16 12.21 -13.09
C ASP A 184 18.79 12.26 -11.59
N TYR A 185 17.60 12.74 -11.25
CA TYR A 185 17.11 12.78 -9.87
C TYR A 185 16.95 11.38 -9.29
N LEU A 186 16.45 10.44 -10.10
CA LEU A 186 16.30 9.05 -9.70
C LEU A 186 17.66 8.43 -9.35
N TYR A 187 18.69 8.65 -10.15
CA TYR A 187 20.04 8.16 -9.84
C TYR A 187 20.60 8.79 -8.59
N GLN A 188 20.51 10.12 -8.46
CA GLN A 188 21.01 10.86 -7.32
C GLN A 188 20.40 10.37 -5.99
N VAL A 189 19.12 10.01 -5.99
CA VAL A 189 18.44 9.49 -4.80
C VAL A 189 18.69 8.01 -4.58
N LEU A 190 18.49 7.16 -5.58
CA LEU A 190 18.51 5.70 -5.41
C LEU A 190 19.92 5.16 -5.17
N LEU A 191 20.94 5.76 -5.79
CA LEU A 191 22.32 5.37 -5.54
C LEU A 191 22.74 5.76 -4.12
N CYS A 192 22.39 6.96 -3.65
CA CYS A 192 22.65 7.36 -2.26
C CYS A 192 21.89 6.47 -1.27
N PHE A 193 20.63 6.15 -1.58
CA PHE A 193 19.80 5.26 -0.77
C PHE A 193 20.42 3.89 -0.57
N SER A 194 21.08 3.31 -1.59
CA SER A 194 21.72 2.00 -1.45
C SER A 194 22.92 2.00 -0.48
N ARG A 195 23.52 3.17 -0.20
CA ARG A 195 24.64 3.34 0.73
C ARG A 195 24.22 3.69 2.16
N ASP A 196 22.98 4.11 2.37
CA ASP A 196 22.53 4.59 3.67
C ASP A 196 22.27 3.44 4.64
N THR A 197 23.19 3.25 5.59
CA THR A 197 23.10 2.23 6.64
C THR A 197 22.05 2.53 7.70
N SER A 198 21.58 3.78 7.83
CA SER A 198 20.49 4.13 8.75
C SER A 198 19.17 3.47 8.36
N VAL A 199 18.99 3.19 7.06
CA VAL A 199 17.84 2.44 6.52
C VAL A 199 17.72 1.05 7.15
N LEU A 200 18.82 0.42 7.58
CA LEU A 200 18.79 -0.89 8.24
C LEU A 200 17.88 -0.91 9.47
N GLY A 201 17.66 0.24 10.12
CA GLY A 201 16.78 0.37 11.28
C GLY A 201 15.35 -0.11 11.03
N HIS A 202 14.84 -0.04 9.79
CA HIS A 202 13.48 -0.48 9.48
C HIS A 202 13.29 -2.00 9.66
N PHE A 203 14.36 -2.79 9.55
CA PHE A 203 14.31 -4.24 9.75
C PHE A 203 13.98 -4.62 11.20
N ALA A 204 14.24 -3.75 12.18
CA ALA A 204 13.89 -4.00 13.59
C ALA A 204 12.38 -4.14 13.81
N TYR A 205 11.56 -3.60 12.91
CA TYR A 205 10.10 -3.62 12.97
C TYR A 205 9.48 -4.43 11.81
N ASN A 206 10.30 -5.27 11.17
CA ASN A 206 9.93 -6.10 10.03
C ASN A 206 10.23 -7.58 10.33
N SER A 207 9.52 -8.49 9.68
CA SER A 207 9.85 -9.92 9.70
C SER A 207 11.03 -10.27 8.78
N ALA A 208 11.38 -9.39 7.84
CA ALA A 208 12.53 -9.58 6.96
C ALA A 208 13.85 -9.33 7.70
N SER A 209 14.93 -9.94 7.20
CA SER A 209 16.29 -9.66 7.65
C SER A 209 17.09 -9.04 6.49
N PRO A 210 18.01 -8.11 6.78
CA PRO A 210 18.85 -7.53 5.76
C PRO A 210 19.73 -8.61 5.10
N PRO A 211 19.81 -8.63 3.76
CA PRO A 211 20.66 -9.55 3.02
C PRO A 211 22.13 -9.34 3.37
N LYS A 212 22.86 -10.44 3.46
CA LYS A 212 24.31 -10.44 3.70
C LYS A 212 25.04 -10.92 2.46
N SER A 213 26.16 -10.28 2.15
CA SER A 213 27.15 -10.76 1.19
C SER A 213 28.46 -11.06 1.90
N TYR A 214 29.32 -11.84 1.25
CA TYR A 214 30.60 -12.25 1.80
C TYR A 214 31.73 -11.58 1.03
N ILE A 215 32.73 -11.11 1.75
CA ILE A 215 33.94 -10.57 1.14
C ILE A 215 34.61 -11.68 0.31
N ARG A 216 35.08 -11.32 -0.91
CA ARG A 216 35.54 -12.23 -1.97
C ARG A 216 36.32 -13.44 -1.43
N GLY A 217 35.88 -14.64 -1.81
CA GLY A 217 36.55 -15.91 -1.50
C GLY A 217 36.24 -16.50 -0.13
N LYS A 218 35.39 -15.85 0.69
CA LYS A 218 35.04 -16.30 2.05
C LYS A 218 33.56 -16.65 2.22
N LEU A 219 32.96 -17.21 1.18
CA LEU A 219 31.55 -17.60 1.16
C LEU A 219 31.23 -18.56 2.32
N GLY A 220 30.22 -18.22 3.12
CA GLY A 220 29.75 -19.05 4.23
C GLY A 220 30.49 -18.89 5.56
N ILE A 221 31.50 -18.01 5.64
CA ILE A 221 32.19 -17.70 6.90
C ILE A 221 31.53 -16.45 7.51
N GLU A 222 30.77 -16.62 8.60
CA GLU A 222 29.96 -15.55 9.20
C GLU A 222 30.75 -14.31 9.61
N GLU A 223 32.01 -14.47 10.02
CA GLU A 223 32.91 -13.35 10.39
C GLU A 223 33.18 -12.38 9.23
N TYR A 224 32.94 -12.81 7.98
CA TYR A 224 33.13 -11.99 6.77
C TYR A 224 31.82 -11.61 6.08
N ALA A 225 30.69 -11.85 6.75
CA ALA A 225 29.39 -11.46 6.26
C ALA A 225 29.12 -9.97 6.55
N VAL A 226 28.83 -9.21 5.50
CA VAL A 226 28.48 -7.79 5.58
C VAL A 226 27.09 -7.58 4.98
N PHE A 227 26.32 -6.62 5.49
CA PHE A 227 25.04 -6.28 4.86
C PHE A 227 25.28 -5.73 3.46
N TYR A 228 24.50 -6.22 2.50
CA TYR A 228 24.66 -5.87 1.10
C TYR A 228 23.31 -5.73 0.38
N PRO A 229 22.98 -4.55 -0.17
CA PRO A 229 23.77 -3.31 -0.14
C PRO A 229 23.88 -2.77 1.29
N PRO A 230 24.69 -1.73 1.54
CA PRO A 230 24.82 -1.14 2.89
C PRO A 230 23.49 -0.83 3.58
N ASN A 231 22.44 -0.46 2.83
CA ASN A 231 21.10 -0.21 3.33
C ASN A 231 20.23 -1.47 3.59
N GLY A 232 20.69 -2.64 3.14
CA GLY A 232 19.96 -3.91 3.21
C GLY A 232 18.80 -4.07 2.23
N VAL A 233 18.66 -3.21 1.21
CA VAL A 233 17.56 -3.26 0.24
C VAL A 233 18.10 -3.58 -1.15
N ILE A 234 17.67 -4.72 -1.70
CA ILE A 234 17.97 -5.09 -3.08
C ILE A 234 16.94 -4.43 -4.01
N PRO A 235 17.34 -3.58 -4.96
CA PRO A 235 16.41 -2.97 -5.90
C PRO A 235 15.76 -4.05 -6.79
N PHE A 236 14.47 -3.87 -7.07
CA PHE A 236 13.69 -4.73 -7.94
C PHE A 236 13.10 -3.91 -9.10
N HIS A 237 12.48 -4.59 -10.07
CA HIS A 237 11.88 -3.90 -11.20
C HIS A 237 10.69 -3.01 -10.78
N GLY A 238 10.75 -1.72 -11.07
CA GLY A 238 9.80 -0.71 -10.64
C GLY A 238 10.17 -0.02 -9.32
N PHE A 239 11.35 -0.24 -8.77
CA PHE A 239 11.78 0.40 -7.52
C PHE A 239 11.92 1.92 -7.68
N SER A 240 12.40 2.37 -8.84
CA SER A 240 12.50 3.79 -9.20
C SER A 240 11.15 4.54 -9.13
N MET A 241 10.04 3.82 -9.33
CA MET A 241 8.70 4.38 -9.38
C MET A 241 8.21 4.89 -8.02
N TYR A 242 8.86 4.50 -6.91
CA TYR A 242 8.58 5.11 -5.61
C TYR A 242 9.15 6.54 -5.48
N VAL A 243 10.19 6.87 -6.26
CA VAL A 243 10.84 8.19 -6.23
C VAL A 243 10.24 9.10 -7.30
N ALA A 244 9.94 8.58 -8.49
CA ALA A 244 9.58 9.38 -9.66
C ALA A 244 8.45 10.41 -9.42
N PRO A 245 7.34 10.09 -8.72
CA PRO A 245 6.30 11.08 -8.41
C PRO A 245 6.78 12.20 -7.47
N LEU A 246 7.72 11.90 -6.57
CA LEU A 246 8.27 12.87 -5.62
C LEU A 246 9.11 13.94 -6.31
N CYS A 247 9.66 13.66 -7.49
CA CYS A 247 10.44 14.62 -8.27
C CYS A 247 9.61 15.83 -8.74
N PHE A 248 8.29 15.69 -8.84
CA PHE A 248 7.39 16.84 -9.10
C PHE A 248 7.23 17.77 -7.88
N LEU A 249 7.58 17.30 -6.68
CA LEU A 249 7.41 18.05 -5.43
C LEU A 249 8.72 18.64 -4.91
N TYR A 250 9.84 17.92 -5.09
CA TYR A 250 11.13 18.30 -4.51
C TYR A 250 12.22 18.34 -5.58
N HIS A 251 12.75 19.54 -5.80
CA HIS A 251 13.78 19.83 -6.80
C HIS A 251 15.19 19.85 -6.19
N GLU A 252 15.32 19.77 -4.87
CA GLU A 252 16.60 19.66 -4.17
C GLU A 252 16.90 18.17 -3.88
N PRO A 253 17.95 17.57 -4.45
CA PRO A 253 18.22 16.14 -4.31
C PRO A 253 18.36 15.67 -2.86
N SER A 254 18.97 16.49 -2.00
CA SER A 254 19.11 16.19 -0.57
C SER A 254 17.76 16.12 0.15
N LYS A 255 16.81 16.99 -0.19
CA LYS A 255 15.46 16.98 0.38
C LYS A 255 14.63 15.84 -0.20
N LEU A 256 14.67 15.66 -1.52
CA LEU A 256 14.02 14.55 -2.22
C LEU A 256 14.46 13.20 -1.65
N TYR A 257 15.77 13.04 -1.40
CA TYR A 257 16.35 11.88 -0.75
C TYR A 257 15.74 11.60 0.63
N GLN A 258 15.68 12.62 1.50
CA GLN A 258 15.11 12.47 2.84
C GLN A 258 13.64 12.07 2.80
N ILE A 259 12.85 12.70 1.92
CA ILE A 259 11.43 12.37 1.74
C ILE A 259 11.27 10.92 1.30
N PHE A 260 12.04 10.50 0.30
CA PHE A 260 12.01 9.13 -0.16
C PHE A 260 12.42 8.14 0.94
N ARG A 261 13.51 8.42 1.67
CA ARG A 261 13.98 7.55 2.77
C ARG A 261 12.87 7.35 3.80
N GLU A 262 12.24 8.42 4.27
CA GLU A 262 11.18 8.33 5.28
C GLU A 262 9.92 7.64 4.73
N MET A 263 9.51 7.94 3.50
CA MET A 263 8.40 7.24 2.84
C MET A 263 8.67 5.74 2.74
N TYR A 264 9.90 5.37 2.39
CA TYR A 264 10.29 3.98 2.26
C TYR A 264 10.26 3.24 3.60
N VAL A 265 10.95 3.75 4.62
CA VAL A 265 11.11 3.06 5.91
C VAL A 265 9.82 3.04 6.75
N ARG A 266 8.86 3.93 6.47
CA ARG A 266 7.55 3.94 7.15
C ARG A 266 6.50 3.13 6.40
N PHE A 267 6.52 3.19 5.07
CA PHE A 267 5.47 2.65 4.21
C PHE A 267 5.98 1.63 3.21
N PHE A 268 6.77 2.04 2.21
CA PHE A 268 6.98 1.22 1.00
C PHE A 268 7.70 -0.10 1.26
N PHE A 269 8.54 -0.20 2.30
CA PHE A 269 9.19 -1.47 2.64
C PHE A 269 8.18 -2.61 2.89
N ARG A 270 6.97 -2.26 3.35
CA ARG A 270 5.88 -3.21 3.66
C ARG A 270 5.26 -3.82 2.40
N LEU A 271 5.45 -3.18 1.23
CA LEU A 271 4.90 -3.62 -0.05
C LEU A 271 5.69 -4.77 -0.68
N HIS A 272 6.87 -5.06 -0.16
CA HIS A 272 7.74 -6.14 -0.65
C HIS A 272 8.37 -6.93 0.51
N SER A 273 7.76 -6.87 1.69
CA SER A 273 8.14 -7.66 2.87
C SER A 273 6.96 -8.53 3.30
N ILE A 274 7.20 -9.83 3.46
CA ILE A 274 6.19 -10.76 3.99
C ILE A 274 6.08 -10.51 5.49
N SER A 275 4.93 -10.01 5.94
CA SER A 275 4.63 -9.77 7.36
C SER A 275 3.13 -9.87 7.60
N SER A 276 2.73 -10.01 8.87
CA SER A 276 1.33 -9.96 9.30
C SER A 276 0.81 -8.54 9.56
N HIS A 277 1.58 -7.50 9.20
CA HIS A 277 1.15 -6.12 9.41
C HIS A 277 -0.06 -5.78 8.52
N PRO A 278 -1.08 -5.03 8.99
CA PRO A 278 -2.26 -4.71 8.18
C PRO A 278 -1.95 -3.98 6.86
N SER A 279 -0.99 -3.05 6.90
CA SER A 279 -0.44 -2.37 5.72
C SER A 279 0.64 -3.16 4.95
N GLY A 280 0.89 -4.42 5.30
CA GLY A 280 1.83 -5.30 4.61
C GLY A 280 1.23 -5.93 3.36
N ILE A 281 2.04 -6.21 2.34
CA ILE A 281 1.53 -6.65 1.03
C ILE A 281 0.61 -7.87 1.10
N VAL A 282 0.90 -8.84 1.97
CA VAL A 282 0.05 -10.03 2.16
C VAL A 282 -1.33 -9.65 2.69
N SER A 283 -1.39 -8.77 3.68
CA SER A 283 -2.63 -8.24 4.25
C SER A 283 -3.40 -7.39 3.24
N LEU A 284 -2.70 -6.61 2.40
CA LEU A 284 -3.31 -5.85 1.30
C LEU A 284 -3.92 -6.77 0.24
N CYS A 285 -3.22 -7.85 -0.15
CA CYS A 285 -3.75 -8.86 -1.05
C CYS A 285 -5.02 -9.52 -0.48
N LEU A 286 -4.96 -9.91 0.79
CA LEU A 286 -6.11 -10.49 1.48
C LEU A 286 -7.28 -9.51 1.51
N LEU A 287 -7.03 -8.23 1.85
CA LEU A 287 -8.03 -7.17 1.88
C LEU A 287 -8.64 -6.92 0.50
N PHE A 288 -7.83 -6.91 -0.56
CA PHE A 288 -8.33 -6.76 -1.93
C PHE A 288 -9.27 -7.91 -2.32
N GLU A 289 -8.85 -9.17 -2.15
CA GLU A 289 -9.68 -10.33 -2.51
C GLU A 289 -10.97 -10.38 -1.68
N THR A 290 -10.85 -10.07 -0.40
CA THR A 290 -11.93 -9.85 0.57
C THR A 290 -12.97 -8.88 0.05
N LEU A 291 -12.54 -7.68 -0.35
CA LEU A 291 -13.43 -6.62 -0.81
C LEU A 291 -14.12 -7.03 -2.11
N LEU A 292 -13.36 -7.62 -3.04
CA LEU A 292 -13.90 -8.04 -4.33
C LEU A 292 -14.93 -9.17 -4.19
N GLN A 293 -14.66 -10.18 -3.35
CA GLN A 293 -15.61 -11.27 -3.08
C GLN A 293 -16.86 -10.78 -2.34
N THR A 294 -16.71 -9.80 -1.43
CA THR A 294 -17.83 -9.28 -0.65
C THR A 294 -18.74 -8.41 -1.49
N HIS A 295 -18.18 -7.51 -2.30
CA HIS A 295 -18.95 -6.51 -3.05
C HIS A 295 -19.31 -6.96 -4.48
N LEU A 296 -18.51 -7.83 -5.09
CA LEU A 296 -18.65 -8.24 -6.48
C LEU A 296 -18.43 -9.76 -6.66
N PRO A 297 -19.17 -10.62 -5.92
CA PRO A 297 -18.94 -12.06 -5.93
C PRO A 297 -19.08 -12.68 -7.32
N GLN A 298 -20.10 -12.26 -8.10
CA GLN A 298 -20.33 -12.78 -9.45
C GLN A 298 -19.15 -12.49 -10.38
N LEU A 299 -18.63 -11.26 -10.35
CA LEU A 299 -17.44 -10.87 -11.11
C LEU A 299 -16.21 -11.67 -10.67
N PHE A 300 -16.03 -11.86 -9.36
CA PHE A 300 -14.91 -12.64 -8.84
C PHE A 300 -14.94 -14.09 -9.36
N TYR A 301 -16.11 -14.75 -9.33
CA TYR A 301 -16.26 -16.11 -9.87
C TYR A 301 -16.04 -16.17 -11.38
N HIS A 302 -16.69 -15.28 -12.14
CA HIS A 302 -16.53 -15.18 -13.59
C HIS A 302 -15.06 -15.06 -14.00
N LEU A 303 -14.34 -14.11 -13.40
CA LEU A 303 -12.93 -13.90 -13.70
C LEU A 303 -12.06 -15.11 -13.34
N ARG A 304 -12.40 -15.85 -12.27
CA ARG A 304 -11.69 -17.10 -11.93
C ARG A 304 -11.96 -18.21 -12.93
N GLU A 305 -13.19 -18.37 -13.41
CA GLU A 305 -13.56 -19.39 -14.39
C GLU A 305 -12.80 -19.23 -15.71
N ILE A 306 -12.60 -17.99 -16.16
CA ILE A 306 -11.82 -17.68 -17.37
C ILE A 306 -10.30 -17.63 -17.14
N GLY A 307 -9.81 -18.03 -15.96
CA GLY A 307 -8.39 -18.04 -15.59
C GLY A 307 -7.78 -16.66 -15.30
N ALA A 308 -8.61 -15.62 -15.18
CA ALA A 308 -8.21 -14.24 -14.91
C ALA A 308 -8.22 -13.93 -13.41
N GLN A 309 -7.34 -14.55 -12.62
CA GLN A 309 -7.32 -14.34 -11.16
C GLN A 309 -7.14 -12.84 -10.82
N PRO A 310 -8.13 -12.17 -10.18
CA PRO A 310 -8.11 -10.71 -10.00
C PRO A 310 -6.87 -10.21 -9.26
N LEU A 311 -6.42 -10.94 -8.24
CA LEU A 311 -5.25 -10.58 -7.45
C LEU A 311 -3.97 -10.53 -8.31
N ARG A 312 -3.82 -11.43 -9.27
CA ARG A 312 -2.65 -11.46 -10.17
C ARG A 312 -2.55 -10.18 -10.99
N ILE A 313 -3.69 -9.60 -11.38
CA ILE A 313 -3.77 -8.37 -12.16
C ILE A 313 -3.48 -7.16 -11.26
N SER A 314 -4.08 -7.09 -10.06
CA SER A 314 -3.98 -5.93 -9.16
C SER A 314 -2.70 -5.88 -8.34
N PHE A 315 -2.01 -7.02 -8.15
CA PHE A 315 -0.79 -7.11 -7.35
C PHE A 315 0.29 -6.10 -7.80
N LYS A 316 0.50 -5.97 -9.12
CA LYS A 316 1.49 -5.04 -9.68
C LYS A 316 1.16 -3.57 -9.39
N TRP A 317 -0.12 -3.22 -9.22
CA TRP A 317 -0.54 -1.88 -8.84
C TRP A 317 -0.22 -1.63 -7.36
N MET A 318 -0.62 -2.56 -6.48
CA MET A 318 -0.41 -2.42 -5.03
C MET A 318 1.07 -2.40 -4.66
N VAL A 319 1.89 -3.29 -5.22
CA VAL A 319 3.34 -3.32 -4.93
C VAL A 319 4.00 -2.00 -5.35
N ARG A 320 3.61 -1.40 -6.48
CA ARG A 320 4.14 -0.09 -6.92
C ARG A 320 3.42 1.11 -6.31
N ALA A 321 2.54 0.90 -5.32
CA ALA A 321 1.69 1.95 -4.74
C ALA A 321 0.97 2.80 -5.81
N PHE A 322 0.57 2.17 -6.92
CA PHE A 322 -0.03 2.75 -8.14
C PHE A 322 0.85 3.69 -8.98
N SER A 323 2.13 3.86 -8.63
CA SER A 323 3.06 4.64 -9.45
C SER A 323 3.33 3.97 -10.80
N GLY A 324 3.30 4.77 -11.88
CA GLY A 324 3.37 4.30 -13.27
C GLY A 324 2.07 3.69 -13.81
N TYR A 325 0.97 3.83 -13.06
CA TYR A 325 -0.36 3.37 -13.49
C TYR A 325 -1.38 4.52 -13.51
N LEU A 326 -1.40 5.31 -12.45
CA LEU A 326 -2.26 6.50 -12.36
C LEU A 326 -1.54 7.72 -12.94
N ALA A 327 -2.32 8.69 -13.41
CA ALA A 327 -1.81 10.04 -13.63
C ALA A 327 -1.24 10.62 -12.34
N THR A 328 -0.15 11.39 -12.44
CA THR A 328 0.62 11.86 -11.28
C THR A 328 -0.22 12.67 -10.30
N ASP A 329 -1.11 13.54 -10.78
CA ASP A 329 -2.01 14.33 -9.93
C ASP A 329 -2.92 13.42 -9.09
N GLN A 330 -3.46 12.36 -9.70
CA GLN A 330 -4.31 11.38 -9.03
C GLN A 330 -3.54 10.50 -8.05
N LEU A 331 -2.31 10.14 -8.39
CA LEU A 331 -1.40 9.40 -7.53
C LEU A 331 -1.03 10.20 -6.27
N LEU A 332 -0.74 11.50 -6.42
CA LEU A 332 -0.40 12.36 -5.29
C LEU A 332 -1.60 12.55 -4.35
N LEU A 333 -2.84 12.59 -4.87
CA LEU A 333 -4.04 12.58 -4.04
C LEU A 333 -4.18 11.28 -3.23
N LEU A 334 -3.83 10.12 -3.82
CA LEU A 334 -3.80 8.85 -3.10
C LEU A 334 -2.74 8.88 -1.98
N TRP A 335 -1.54 9.38 -2.28
CA TRP A 335 -0.45 9.43 -1.31
C TRP A 335 -0.67 10.45 -0.19
N ASP A 336 -1.40 11.55 -0.46
CA ASP A 336 -1.89 12.46 0.60
C ASP A 336 -2.66 11.66 1.67
N ARG A 337 -3.54 10.73 1.25
CA ARG A 337 -4.35 9.92 2.18
C ARG A 337 -3.55 8.79 2.82
N ILE A 338 -2.57 8.20 2.13
CA ILE A 338 -1.65 7.23 2.76
C ILE A 338 -0.92 7.90 3.93
N LEU A 339 -0.38 9.11 3.73
CA LEU A 339 0.25 9.89 4.78
C LEU A 339 -0.75 10.29 5.87
N GLY A 340 -1.94 10.75 5.47
CA GLY A 340 -2.97 11.24 6.39
C GLY A 340 -3.58 10.19 7.30
N TYR A 341 -3.83 9.00 6.77
CA TYR A 341 -4.31 7.85 7.55
C TYR A 341 -3.18 7.01 8.13
N ASN A 342 -1.93 7.28 7.73
CA ASN A 342 -0.77 6.49 8.10
C ASN A 342 -0.96 4.98 7.78
N SER A 343 -1.54 4.68 6.60
CA SER A 343 -1.92 3.32 6.21
C SER A 343 -1.84 3.11 4.70
N LEU A 344 -1.42 1.91 4.29
CA LEU A 344 -1.40 1.47 2.89
C LEU A 344 -2.66 0.72 2.46
N GLU A 345 -3.64 0.53 3.35
CA GLU A 345 -4.87 -0.22 3.06
C GLU A 345 -5.67 0.36 1.90
N LEU A 346 -5.59 1.68 1.69
CA LEU A 346 -6.22 2.36 0.55
C LEU A 346 -5.72 1.86 -0.81
N LEU A 347 -4.54 1.24 -0.89
CA LEU A 347 -4.07 0.62 -2.14
C LEU A 347 -4.98 -0.57 -2.53
N ALA A 348 -5.35 -1.40 -1.56
CA ALA A 348 -6.25 -2.53 -1.79
C ALA A 348 -7.69 -2.07 -2.06
N VAL A 349 -8.14 -1.04 -1.34
CA VAL A 349 -9.46 -0.42 -1.57
C VAL A 349 -9.55 0.16 -2.97
N LEU A 350 -8.55 0.93 -3.40
CA LEU A 350 -8.52 1.50 -4.74
C LEU A 350 -8.50 0.39 -5.80
N ALA A 351 -7.69 -0.65 -5.61
CA ALA A 351 -7.66 -1.79 -6.52
C ALA A 351 -9.07 -2.42 -6.65
N ALA A 352 -9.79 -2.65 -5.55
CA ALA A 352 -11.14 -3.17 -5.61
C ALA A 352 -12.13 -2.19 -6.27
N ALA A 353 -11.99 -0.89 -6.01
CA ALA A 353 -12.81 0.17 -6.62
C ALA A 353 -12.63 0.24 -8.15
N VAL A 354 -11.42 0.02 -8.65
CA VAL A 354 -11.13 -0.07 -10.10
C VAL A 354 -11.90 -1.23 -10.74
N PHE A 355 -11.89 -2.42 -10.11
CA PHE A 355 -12.66 -3.57 -10.59
C PHE A 355 -14.16 -3.29 -10.54
N ALA A 356 -14.65 -2.65 -9.47
CA ALA A 356 -16.05 -2.25 -9.37
C ALA A 356 -16.47 -1.29 -10.49
N PHE A 357 -15.64 -0.30 -10.77
CA PHE A 357 -15.89 0.68 -11.80
C PHE A 357 -15.93 0.08 -13.21
N ARG A 358 -15.09 -0.94 -13.47
CA ARG A 358 -15.04 -1.64 -14.76
C ARG A 358 -15.89 -2.92 -14.79
N ALA A 359 -16.72 -3.17 -13.77
CA ALA A 359 -17.38 -4.46 -13.57
C ALA A 359 -18.23 -4.90 -14.76
N VAL A 360 -19.02 -4.00 -15.36
CA VAL A 360 -19.86 -4.30 -16.53
C VAL A 360 -19.02 -4.85 -17.69
N ASN A 361 -17.96 -4.14 -18.06
CA ASN A 361 -17.07 -4.57 -19.14
C ASN A 361 -16.34 -5.87 -18.79
N LEU A 362 -15.95 -6.04 -17.52
CA LEU A 362 -15.26 -7.26 -17.08
C LEU A 362 -16.17 -8.49 -17.04
N MET A 363 -17.49 -8.34 -16.89
CA MET A 363 -18.43 -9.46 -16.99
C MET A 363 -18.57 -9.98 -18.43
N GLU A 364 -18.18 -9.19 -19.43
CA GLU A 364 -18.26 -9.57 -20.84
C GLU A 364 -16.98 -10.23 -21.36
N VAL A 365 -15.87 -10.16 -20.62
CA VAL A 365 -14.60 -10.74 -21.06
C VAL A 365 -14.58 -12.26 -20.91
N THR A 366 -13.91 -12.95 -21.84
CA THR A 366 -13.85 -14.41 -21.88
C THR A 366 -12.42 -14.97 -21.73
N SER A 367 -11.44 -14.10 -21.47
CA SER A 367 -10.04 -14.49 -21.28
C SER A 367 -9.28 -13.53 -20.38
N LEU A 368 -8.17 -14.00 -19.80
CA LEU A 368 -7.23 -13.16 -19.04
C LEU A 368 -6.74 -11.95 -19.84
N ALA A 369 -6.36 -12.13 -21.11
CA ALA A 369 -5.85 -11.03 -21.94
C ALA A 369 -6.90 -9.93 -22.14
N ALA A 370 -8.17 -10.30 -22.34
CA ALA A 370 -9.27 -9.33 -22.45
C ALA A 370 -9.53 -8.61 -21.12
N ALA A 371 -9.49 -9.31 -19.99
CA ALA A 371 -9.58 -8.70 -18.67
C ALA A 371 -8.43 -7.71 -18.40
N GLU A 372 -7.20 -8.09 -18.75
CA GLU A 372 -6.02 -7.21 -18.65
C GLU A 372 -6.15 -5.99 -19.56
N ALA A 373 -6.72 -6.13 -20.76
CA ALA A 373 -6.96 -5.01 -21.67
C ALA A 373 -7.98 -4.01 -21.11
N VAL A 374 -9.09 -4.49 -20.54
CA VAL A 374 -10.09 -3.63 -19.87
C VAL A 374 -9.48 -2.85 -18.69
N LEU A 375 -8.46 -3.42 -18.04
CA LEU A 375 -7.79 -2.86 -16.87
C LEU A 375 -6.41 -2.27 -17.18
N ALA A 376 -6.05 -2.13 -18.46
CA ALA A 376 -4.70 -1.72 -18.85
C ALA A 376 -4.43 -0.25 -18.54
N ASP A 377 -5.40 0.62 -18.89
CA ASP A 377 -5.29 2.06 -18.71
C ASP A 377 -6.02 2.54 -17.45
N LEU A 378 -5.23 2.97 -16.48
CA LEU A 378 -5.67 3.55 -15.22
C LEU A 378 -5.41 5.07 -15.17
N SER A 379 -4.74 5.64 -16.18
CA SER A 379 -4.31 7.04 -16.19
C SER A 379 -5.49 8.02 -16.19
N THR A 380 -6.63 7.60 -16.75
CA THR A 380 -7.85 8.39 -16.87
C THR A 380 -8.73 8.36 -15.61
N LEU A 381 -8.41 7.52 -14.63
CA LEU A 381 -9.26 7.32 -13.45
C LEU A 381 -9.15 8.48 -12.46
N LYS A 382 -10.30 8.89 -11.92
CA LYS A 382 -10.37 9.85 -10.81
C LYS A 382 -10.41 9.08 -9.48
N VAL A 383 -9.31 9.14 -8.73
CA VAL A 383 -9.10 8.26 -7.57
C VAL A 383 -10.04 8.60 -6.44
N MET A 384 -10.23 9.88 -6.11
CA MET A 384 -11.06 10.28 -4.96
C MET A 384 -12.52 9.88 -5.16
N PRO A 385 -13.19 10.20 -6.30
CA PRO A 385 -14.55 9.73 -6.55
C PRO A 385 -14.69 8.20 -6.47
N LEU A 386 -13.73 7.45 -7.04
CA LEU A 386 -13.76 5.99 -6.98
C LEU A 386 -13.71 5.45 -5.56
N LEU A 387 -12.81 5.99 -4.72
CA LEU A 387 -12.72 5.61 -3.31
C LEU A 387 -14.00 5.94 -2.56
N GLN A 388 -14.55 7.15 -2.73
CA GLN A 388 -15.79 7.55 -2.05
C GLN A 388 -16.98 6.67 -2.44
N ILE A 389 -17.17 6.42 -3.74
CA ILE A 389 -18.26 5.57 -4.25
C ILE A 389 -18.11 4.15 -3.70
N PHE A 390 -16.91 3.57 -3.81
CA PHE A 390 -16.69 2.20 -3.39
C PHE A 390 -16.85 2.01 -1.87
N LEU A 391 -16.39 2.97 -1.06
CA LEU A 391 -16.48 2.88 0.40
C LEU A 391 -17.87 3.26 0.94
N PHE A 392 -18.53 4.26 0.36
CA PHE A 392 -19.69 4.91 0.99
C PHE A 392 -20.97 4.91 0.16
N ALA A 393 -20.90 4.78 -1.17
CA ALA A 393 -22.10 4.72 -2.01
C ALA A 393 -22.64 3.29 -2.16
N THR A 394 -21.80 2.26 -2.00
CA THR A 394 -22.21 0.84 -2.06
C THR A 394 -22.89 0.40 -0.76
N VAL A 395 -24.09 0.92 -0.52
CA VAL A 395 -25.10 0.32 0.36
C VAL A 395 -26.35 0.08 -0.47
N THR A 396 -26.33 -0.96 -1.28
CA THR A 396 -27.54 -1.64 -1.78
C THR A 396 -27.20 -3.08 -2.07
#